data_AF-A0A6G4REY2-F1
#
_entry.id   AF-A0A6G4REY2-F1
#
_cell.length_a   1.000
_cell.length_b   1.000
_cell.length_c   1.000
_cell.angle_alpha   90.00
_cell.angle_beta   90.00
_cell.angle_gamma   90.00
#
_symmetry.space_group_name_H-M   'P 1'
#
loop_
_entity.id
_entity.type
_entity.pdbx_description
1 polymer ?
#
loop_
_entity_poly.entity_id
_entity_poly.type
_entity_poly.pdbx_seq_one_letter_code
_entity_poly.pdbx_strand_id
1 'polypeptide(L)'
;MKIRGERECSECGTRWSYYETGSIGCPACGSIQSVGIDERTEHTDLPIEFDLTPIRSDIDDVKTSELADRAHTHCREYVRRRGFINAGQLRDLDDTYLGATELLHVSDIVAREIRLADRDELYFLSLLRDADLGERPPTADVPPSLQSARGLAYANAVREYRRDIRTWLEERDTTASERSALETLGEHVTRIRMLDGDIDPQTAERLVEATRALANGLRGDELALTQAQDRLEALEFTG
;
A
#
# COMPACT_ATOMS: atom_id res chain seq x y z
N MET A 1 12.80 8.06 -6.53
CA MET A 1 13.95 8.41 -7.38
C MET A 1 13.44 9.16 -8.59
N LYS A 2 14.12 10.21 -9.05
CA LYS A 2 13.76 10.85 -10.31
C LYS A 2 14.22 10.06 -11.52
N ILE A 3 13.34 9.74 -12.46
CA ILE A 3 13.65 9.01 -13.70
C ILE A 3 13.05 9.71 -14.92
N ARG A 4 13.59 9.38 -16.11
CA ARG A 4 12.99 9.73 -17.40
C ARG A 4 12.00 8.64 -17.80
N GLY A 5 10.74 9.00 -17.96
CA GLY A 5 9.65 8.08 -18.24
C GLY A 5 9.45 7.81 -19.72
N GLU A 6 9.44 8.87 -20.53
CA GLU A 6 9.29 8.78 -21.98
C GLU A 6 10.57 8.24 -22.61
N ARG A 7 10.44 7.16 -23.38
CA ARG A 7 11.55 6.48 -24.03
C ARG A 7 11.38 6.48 -25.54
N GLU A 8 12.50 6.53 -26.26
CA GLU A 8 12.56 6.32 -27.70
C GLU A 8 13.54 5.18 -28.01
N CYS A 9 13.11 4.23 -28.86
CA CYS A 9 13.95 3.12 -29.31
C CYS A 9 14.99 3.63 -30.31
N SER A 10 16.26 3.38 -30.06
CA SER A 10 17.35 3.74 -30.97
C SER A 10 17.35 2.93 -32.27
N GLU A 11 16.68 1.77 -32.30
CA GLU A 11 16.64 0.89 -33.48
C GLU A 11 15.45 1.16 -34.40
N CYS A 12 14.24 1.38 -33.85
CA CYS A 12 13.02 1.51 -34.65
C CYS A 12 12.26 2.84 -34.44
N GLY A 13 12.73 3.72 -33.55
CA GLY A 13 12.12 5.03 -33.29
C GLY A 13 10.79 4.99 -32.52
N THR A 14 10.28 3.81 -32.15
CA THR A 14 9.07 3.67 -31.34
C THR A 14 9.25 4.39 -30.01
N ARG A 15 8.23 5.15 -29.61
CA ARG A 15 8.17 5.82 -28.30
C ARG A 15 7.18 5.13 -27.38
N TRP A 16 7.51 5.05 -26.09
CA TRP A 16 6.62 4.50 -25.06
C TRP A 16 6.98 5.04 -23.68
N SER A 17 6.05 4.91 -22.75
CA SER A 17 6.24 5.30 -21.36
C SER A 17 6.74 4.12 -20.52
N TYR A 18 7.88 4.31 -19.85
CA TYR A 18 8.33 3.42 -18.78
C TYR A 18 7.33 3.36 -17.63
N TYR A 19 6.60 4.46 -17.36
CA TYR A 19 5.61 4.50 -16.27
C TYR A 19 4.41 3.58 -16.51
N GLU A 20 4.12 3.26 -17.78
CA GLU A 20 3.05 2.33 -18.17
C GLU A 20 3.57 0.90 -18.30
N THR A 21 4.75 0.73 -18.90
CA THR A 21 5.25 -0.61 -19.29
C THR A 21 6.20 -1.24 -18.28
N GLY A 22 6.86 -0.42 -17.45
CA GLY A 22 7.94 -0.88 -16.59
C GLY A 22 9.18 -1.39 -17.28
N SER A 23 9.25 -1.25 -18.60
CA SER A 23 10.29 -1.88 -19.41
C SER A 23 11.12 -0.83 -20.15
N ILE A 24 12.43 -1.07 -20.17
CA ILE A 24 13.37 -0.36 -21.06
C ILE A 24 13.42 -1.00 -22.46
N GLY A 25 12.77 -2.15 -22.64
CA GLY A 25 12.63 -2.83 -23.92
C GLY A 25 11.53 -2.20 -24.76
N CYS A 26 11.82 -1.99 -26.04
CA CYS A 26 10.88 -1.46 -27.00
C CYS A 26 9.72 -2.44 -27.20
N PRO A 27 8.45 -2.02 -27.03
CA PRO A 27 7.29 -2.90 -27.20
C PRO A 27 7.06 -3.33 -28.66
N ALA A 28 7.64 -2.61 -29.64
CA ALA A 28 7.46 -2.91 -31.06
C ALA A 28 8.49 -3.91 -31.61
N CYS A 29 9.77 -3.77 -31.24
CA CYS A 29 10.85 -4.61 -31.80
C CYS A 29 11.62 -5.45 -30.77
N GLY A 30 11.32 -5.31 -29.47
CA GLY A 30 11.98 -6.03 -28.40
C GLY A 30 13.40 -5.55 -28.06
N SER A 31 13.94 -4.56 -28.77
CA SER A 31 15.28 -4.03 -28.48
C SER A 31 15.33 -3.32 -27.13
N ILE A 32 16.40 -3.54 -26.36
CA ILE A 32 16.68 -2.84 -25.10
C ILE A 32 17.45 -1.52 -25.32
N GLN A 33 17.82 -1.21 -26.57
CA GLN A 33 18.52 0.03 -26.91
C GLN A 33 17.51 1.18 -26.97
N SER A 34 17.40 1.92 -25.85
CA SER A 34 16.47 3.02 -25.74
C SER A 34 17.02 4.18 -24.91
N VAL A 35 16.59 5.40 -25.25
CA VAL A 35 16.99 6.63 -24.57
C VAL A 35 15.78 7.32 -23.96
N GLY A 36 15.95 7.91 -22.77
CA GLY A 36 14.92 8.73 -22.14
C GLY A 36 14.93 10.15 -22.73
N ILE A 37 13.79 10.63 -23.20
CA ILE A 37 13.66 11.89 -23.95
C ILE A 37 12.98 13.03 -23.18
N ASP A 38 12.38 12.74 -22.02
CA ASP A 38 11.73 13.71 -21.14
C ASP A 38 12.66 14.21 -20.02
N GLU A 39 12.11 15.12 -19.22
CA GLU A 39 12.72 15.56 -17.97
C GLU A 39 12.64 14.46 -16.90
N ARG A 40 13.50 14.55 -15.88
CA ARG A 40 13.49 13.56 -14.80
C ARG A 40 12.40 13.92 -13.80
N THR A 41 11.43 13.03 -13.63
CA THR A 41 10.32 13.23 -12.69
C THR A 41 10.37 12.20 -11.56
N GLU A 42 9.96 12.61 -10.35
CA GLU A 42 9.93 11.75 -9.17
C GLU A 42 9.05 10.52 -9.40
N HIS A 43 9.58 9.35 -9.04
CA HIS A 43 8.92 8.07 -9.21
C HIS A 43 9.40 7.09 -8.13
N THR A 44 8.44 6.51 -7.42
CA THR A 44 8.67 5.47 -6.41
C THR A 44 7.96 4.18 -6.77
N ASP A 45 6.94 4.26 -7.62
CA ASP A 45 6.02 3.17 -7.88
C ASP A 45 6.51 2.20 -8.96
N LEU A 46 7.18 1.13 -8.55
CA LEU A 46 7.62 0.13 -9.51
C LEU A 46 6.43 -0.66 -10.07
N PRO A 47 6.42 -0.93 -11.38
CA PRO A 47 5.37 -1.72 -12.03
C PRO A 47 5.53 -3.18 -11.65
N ILE A 48 4.71 -3.60 -10.69
CA ILE A 48 4.56 -4.98 -10.26
C ILE A 48 3.08 -5.32 -10.24
N GLU A 49 2.74 -6.46 -10.83
CA GLU A 49 1.40 -7.04 -10.73
C GLU A 49 1.27 -7.77 -9.39
N PHE A 50 0.12 -7.63 -8.75
CA PHE A 50 -0.24 -8.39 -7.55
C PHE A 50 -1.33 -9.37 -7.96
N ASP A 51 -0.97 -10.64 -8.11
CA ASP A 51 -1.87 -11.71 -8.55
C ASP A 51 -1.77 -12.89 -7.59
N LEU A 52 -2.86 -13.14 -6.87
CA LEU A 52 -2.96 -14.24 -5.91
C LEU A 52 -3.48 -15.53 -6.56
N THR A 53 -3.83 -15.52 -7.84
CA THR A 53 -4.37 -16.69 -8.57
C THR A 53 -3.49 -17.93 -8.44
N PRO A 54 -2.16 -17.85 -8.59
CA PRO A 54 -1.30 -19.02 -8.43
C PRO A 54 -1.41 -19.65 -7.03
N ILE A 55 -1.51 -18.82 -5.99
CA ILE A 55 -1.61 -19.29 -4.60
C ILE A 55 -3.01 -19.84 -4.31
N ARG A 56 -4.05 -19.14 -4.78
CA ARG A 56 -5.46 -19.59 -4.66
C ARG A 56 -5.68 -20.95 -5.31
N SER A 57 -4.98 -21.23 -6.40
CA SER A 57 -5.12 -22.50 -7.14
C SER A 57 -4.64 -23.71 -6.34
N ASP A 58 -3.77 -23.52 -5.36
CA ASP A 58 -3.22 -24.61 -4.53
C ASP A 58 -4.06 -24.89 -3.26
N ILE A 59 -5.20 -24.22 -3.07
CA ILE A 59 -5.95 -24.25 -1.81
C ILE A 59 -6.38 -25.65 -1.36
N ASP A 60 -6.69 -26.52 -2.32
CA ASP A 60 -7.10 -27.91 -2.08
C ASP A 60 -5.91 -28.89 -2.03
N ASP A 61 -4.72 -28.44 -2.44
CA ASP A 61 -3.55 -29.29 -2.65
C ASP A 61 -2.50 -29.16 -1.53
N VAL A 62 -2.48 -28.05 -0.80
CA VAL A 62 -1.52 -27.78 0.28
C VAL A 62 -2.21 -27.42 1.59
N LYS A 63 -1.43 -27.42 2.67
CA LYS A 63 -1.92 -26.99 3.98
C LYS A 63 -2.04 -25.46 4.04
N THR A 64 -2.95 -24.97 4.87
CA THR A 64 -3.15 -23.54 5.13
C THR A 64 -1.88 -22.80 5.55
N SER A 65 -1.02 -23.44 6.37
CA SER A 65 0.27 -22.86 6.76
C SER A 65 1.21 -22.66 5.56
N GLU A 66 1.20 -23.58 4.59
CA GLU A 66 2.00 -23.49 3.37
C GLU A 66 1.44 -22.43 2.41
N LEU A 67 0.12 -22.31 2.29
CA LEU A 67 -0.53 -21.19 1.58
C LEU A 67 -0.12 -19.86 2.17
N ALA A 68 -0.12 -19.75 3.50
CA ALA A 68 0.26 -18.54 4.21
C ALA A 68 1.73 -18.19 3.96
N ASP A 69 2.66 -19.15 3.99
CA ASP A 69 4.07 -18.87 3.64
C ASP A 69 4.25 -18.33 2.21
N ARG A 70 3.51 -18.91 1.24
CA ARG A 70 3.50 -18.46 -0.16
C ARG A 70 2.90 -17.05 -0.28
N ALA A 71 1.75 -16.81 0.35
CA ALA A 71 1.07 -15.52 0.38
C ALA A 71 1.92 -14.43 1.05
N HIS A 72 2.53 -14.72 2.20
CA HIS A 72 3.46 -13.84 2.89
C HIS A 72 4.60 -13.41 1.96
N THR A 73 5.23 -14.38 1.28
CA THR A 73 6.35 -14.09 0.38
C THR A 73 5.93 -13.21 -0.79
N HIS A 74 4.79 -13.52 -1.42
CA HIS A 74 4.26 -12.77 -2.55
C HIS A 74 3.86 -11.34 -2.15
N CYS A 75 3.10 -11.18 -1.06
CA CYS A 75 2.72 -9.87 -0.53
C CYS A 75 3.93 -9.04 -0.14
N ARG A 76 4.96 -9.65 0.47
CA ARG A 76 6.19 -8.94 0.86
C ARG A 76 6.92 -8.37 -0.35
N GLU A 77 6.97 -9.11 -1.45
CA GLU A 77 7.59 -8.63 -2.69
C GLU A 77 6.80 -7.46 -3.29
N TYR A 78 5.47 -7.60 -3.38
CA TYR A 78 4.59 -6.55 -3.86
C TYR A 78 4.72 -5.27 -3.02
N VAL A 79 4.50 -5.37 -1.71
CA VAL A 79 4.55 -4.23 -0.78
C VAL A 79 5.91 -3.52 -0.80
N ARG A 80 7.01 -4.28 -0.92
CA ARG A 80 8.36 -3.69 -0.99
C ARG A 80 8.61 -2.88 -2.26
N ARG A 81 8.00 -3.28 -3.38
CA ARG A 81 8.24 -2.67 -4.70
C ARG A 81 7.24 -1.57 -5.02
N ARG A 82 6.03 -1.67 -4.48
CA ARG A 82 4.98 -0.68 -4.64
C ARG A 82 5.39 0.64 -3.98
N GLY A 83 5.20 1.72 -4.73
CA GLY A 83 5.30 3.10 -4.23
C GLY A 83 4.07 3.89 -4.66
N PHE A 84 4.02 5.16 -4.31
CA PHE A 84 2.85 6.00 -4.50
C PHE A 84 3.11 7.25 -5.34
N ILE A 85 4.31 7.42 -5.88
CA ILE A 85 4.59 8.48 -6.85
C ILE A 85 4.78 7.86 -8.23
N ASN A 86 3.86 8.18 -9.15
CA ASN A 86 3.94 7.78 -10.55
C ASN A 86 4.00 8.99 -11.44
N ALA A 87 5.08 9.11 -12.23
CA ALA A 87 5.30 10.26 -13.11
C ALA A 87 5.11 11.62 -12.40
N GLY A 88 5.58 11.74 -11.15
CA GLY A 88 5.46 12.96 -10.33
C GLY A 88 4.08 13.22 -9.73
N GLN A 89 3.11 12.34 -10.00
CA GLN A 89 1.78 12.38 -9.41
C GLN A 89 1.72 11.47 -8.18
N LEU A 90 1.21 12.00 -7.08
CA LEU A 90 0.90 11.20 -5.90
C LEU A 90 -0.36 10.37 -6.18
N ARG A 91 -0.24 9.05 -6.20
CA ARG A 91 -1.33 8.06 -6.28
C ARG A 91 -2.02 7.90 -4.93
N ASP A 92 -3.21 7.32 -4.94
CA ASP A 92 -3.94 7.03 -3.70
C ASP A 92 -3.32 5.87 -2.93
N LEU A 93 -3.52 5.88 -1.61
CA LEU A 93 -3.38 4.69 -0.79
C LEU A 93 -4.55 3.76 -1.09
N ASP A 94 -4.39 2.90 -2.09
CA ASP A 94 -5.43 2.01 -2.62
C ASP A 94 -5.72 0.80 -1.70
N ASP A 95 -6.90 0.21 -1.87
CA ASP A 95 -7.34 -0.93 -1.06
C ASP A 95 -6.57 -2.21 -1.40
N THR A 96 -6.02 -2.34 -2.60
CA THR A 96 -5.14 -3.46 -2.99
C THR A 96 -3.87 -3.48 -2.16
N TYR A 97 -3.21 -2.33 -1.95
CA TYR A 97 -2.02 -2.23 -1.11
C TYR A 97 -2.34 -2.47 0.38
N LEU A 98 -3.48 -1.97 0.86
CA LEU A 98 -3.95 -2.25 2.22
C LEU A 98 -4.24 -3.74 2.41
N GLY A 99 -4.93 -4.38 1.46
CA GLY A 99 -5.21 -5.81 1.46
C GLY A 99 -3.94 -6.66 1.40
N ALA A 100 -2.97 -6.30 0.56
CA ALA A 100 -1.68 -6.98 0.48
C ALA A 100 -0.87 -6.85 1.78
N THR A 101 -0.87 -5.65 2.39
CA THR A 101 -0.16 -5.43 3.66
C THR A 101 -0.84 -6.19 4.79
N GLU A 102 -2.16 -6.25 4.81
CA GLU A 102 -2.89 -7.03 5.79
C GLU A 102 -2.66 -8.53 5.62
N LEU A 103 -2.80 -9.05 4.39
CA LEU A 103 -2.53 -10.44 4.07
C LEU A 103 -1.09 -10.82 4.44
N LEU A 104 -0.12 -9.93 4.23
CA LEU A 104 1.26 -10.12 4.68
C LEU A 104 1.34 -10.38 6.21
N HIS A 105 0.71 -9.52 7.01
CA HIS A 105 0.74 -9.63 8.47
C HIS A 105 -0.04 -10.84 9.00
N VAL A 106 -1.23 -11.11 8.44
CA VAL A 106 -2.05 -12.28 8.81
C VAL A 106 -1.34 -13.58 8.44
N SER A 107 -0.72 -13.62 7.25
CA SER A 107 0.02 -14.80 6.80
C SER A 107 1.19 -15.16 7.72
N ASP A 108 1.90 -14.18 8.29
CA ASP A 108 2.99 -14.43 9.24
C ASP A 108 2.52 -15.13 10.51
N ILE A 109 1.31 -14.80 10.98
CA ILE A 109 0.68 -15.44 12.13
C ILE A 109 0.22 -16.85 11.76
N VAL A 110 -0.54 -16.97 10.67
CA VAL A 110 -1.14 -18.22 10.19
C VAL A 110 -0.08 -19.28 9.89
N ALA A 111 1.03 -18.89 9.26
CA ALA A 111 2.12 -19.82 8.92
C ALA A 111 2.81 -20.44 10.16
N ARG A 112 2.80 -19.72 11.30
CA ARG A 112 3.47 -20.13 12.54
C ARG A 112 2.56 -20.88 13.50
N GLU A 113 1.25 -20.78 13.32
CA GLU A 113 0.27 -21.34 14.25
C GLU A 113 0.10 -22.84 14.05
N ILE A 114 0.22 -23.62 15.14
CA ILE A 114 0.11 -25.08 15.08
C ILE A 114 -1.36 -25.50 15.01
N ARG A 115 -2.24 -24.74 15.67
CA ARG A 115 -3.69 -24.97 15.65
C ARG A 115 -4.43 -23.67 15.43
N LEU A 116 -4.67 -23.38 14.16
CA LEU A 116 -5.44 -22.21 13.75
C LEU A 116 -6.91 -22.41 14.12
N ALA A 117 -7.54 -21.37 14.65
CA ALA A 117 -8.98 -21.37 14.87
C ALA A 117 -9.71 -21.17 13.53
N ASP A 118 -10.84 -21.86 13.34
CA ASP A 118 -11.61 -21.81 12.08
C ASP A 118 -11.92 -20.37 11.62
N ARG A 119 -12.23 -19.46 12.55
CA ARG A 119 -12.50 -18.05 12.23
C ARG A 119 -11.27 -17.32 11.68
N ASP A 120 -10.08 -17.65 12.17
CA ASP A 120 -8.82 -17.04 11.75
C ASP A 120 -8.41 -17.59 10.38
N GLU A 121 -8.66 -18.89 10.15
CA GLU A 121 -8.51 -19.53 8.84
C GLU A 121 -9.44 -18.91 7.80
N LEU A 122 -10.74 -18.80 8.09
CA LEU A 122 -11.72 -18.18 7.19
C LEU A 122 -11.35 -16.75 6.84
N TYR A 123 -10.86 -15.99 7.83
CA TYR A 123 -10.40 -14.62 7.62
C TYR A 123 -9.20 -14.53 6.69
N PHE A 124 -8.18 -15.37 6.91
CA PHE A 124 -7.02 -15.49 6.01
C PHE A 124 -7.45 -15.87 4.59
N LEU A 125 -8.34 -16.85 4.43
CA LEU A 125 -8.85 -17.27 3.12
C LEU A 125 -9.68 -16.18 2.44
N SER A 126 -10.38 -15.33 3.20
CA SER A 126 -11.08 -14.16 2.68
C SER A 126 -10.09 -13.15 2.07
N LEU A 127 -9.02 -12.80 2.81
CA LEU A 127 -7.97 -11.93 2.28
C LEU A 127 -7.28 -12.53 1.05
N LEU A 128 -6.97 -13.83 1.07
CA LEU A 128 -6.35 -14.53 -0.06
C LEU A 128 -7.25 -14.52 -1.30
N ARG A 129 -8.57 -14.52 -1.12
CA ARG A 129 -9.56 -14.49 -2.20
C ARG A 129 -9.59 -13.14 -2.90
N ASP A 130 -9.50 -12.04 -2.15
CA ASP A 130 -10.03 -10.76 -2.60
C ASP A 130 -9.01 -9.59 -2.57
N ALA A 131 -7.86 -9.75 -1.91
CA ALA A 131 -6.89 -8.66 -1.72
C ALA A 131 -6.29 -8.12 -3.04
N ASP A 132 -6.07 -8.97 -4.04
CA ASP A 132 -5.60 -8.55 -5.37
C ASP A 132 -6.69 -7.90 -6.23
N LEU A 133 -7.96 -8.04 -5.83
CA LEU A 133 -9.10 -7.36 -6.44
C LEU A 133 -9.39 -6.01 -5.78
N GLY A 134 -8.63 -5.63 -4.75
CA GLY A 134 -8.84 -4.40 -4.00
C GLY A 134 -10.01 -4.47 -3.01
N GLU A 135 -10.46 -5.67 -2.67
CA GLU A 135 -11.51 -5.90 -1.69
C GLU A 135 -10.92 -6.31 -0.34
N ARG A 136 -11.47 -5.75 0.74
CA ARG A 136 -10.99 -5.97 2.12
C ARG A 136 -12.15 -6.44 3.01
N PRO A 137 -11.94 -7.43 3.89
CA PRO A 137 -12.95 -7.81 4.87
C PRO A 137 -13.34 -6.61 5.76
N PRO A 138 -14.63 -6.43 6.10
CA PRO A 138 -15.07 -5.33 6.95
C PRO A 138 -14.49 -5.46 8.37
N THR A 139 -14.48 -4.36 9.11
CA THR A 139 -13.90 -4.30 10.48
C THR A 139 -14.56 -5.27 11.46
N ALA A 140 -15.86 -5.52 11.30
CA ALA A 140 -16.63 -6.45 12.12
C ALA A 140 -16.25 -7.92 11.91
N ASP A 141 -15.63 -8.26 10.78
CA ASP A 141 -15.26 -9.64 10.44
C ASP A 141 -13.85 -9.99 10.93
N VAL A 142 -13.11 -9.02 11.47
CA VAL A 142 -11.75 -9.21 11.99
C VAL A 142 -11.78 -10.05 13.26
N PRO A 143 -11.14 -11.23 13.28
CA PRO A 143 -11.05 -12.02 14.50
C PRO A 143 -10.23 -11.28 15.57
N PRO A 144 -10.59 -11.36 16.86
CA PRO A 144 -9.82 -10.75 17.94
C PRO A 144 -8.33 -11.16 17.96
N SER A 145 -8.02 -12.40 17.56
CA SER A 145 -6.64 -12.91 17.47
C SER A 145 -5.82 -12.28 16.32
N LEU A 146 -6.47 -11.63 15.37
CA LEU A 146 -5.85 -10.99 14.20
C LEU A 146 -6.02 -9.46 14.20
N GLN A 147 -6.61 -8.86 15.24
CA GLN A 147 -6.81 -7.40 15.30
C GLN A 147 -5.48 -6.65 15.25
N SER A 148 -4.47 -7.14 16.01
CA SER A 148 -3.13 -6.56 16.04
C SER A 148 -2.45 -6.63 14.67
N ALA A 149 -2.74 -7.66 13.89
CA ALA A 149 -2.24 -7.82 12.53
C ALA A 149 -2.79 -6.71 11.61
N ARG A 150 -4.11 -6.46 11.64
CA ARG A 150 -4.73 -5.37 10.87
C ARG A 150 -4.24 -3.99 11.32
N GLY A 151 -4.16 -3.75 12.63
CA GLY A 151 -3.66 -2.49 13.19
C GLY A 151 -2.22 -2.19 12.75
N LEU A 152 -1.31 -3.17 12.84
CA LEU A 152 0.06 -3.03 12.35
C LEU A 152 0.11 -2.86 10.84
N ALA A 153 -0.68 -3.64 10.09
CA ALA A 153 -0.70 -3.58 8.64
C ALA A 153 -1.02 -2.17 8.15
N TYR A 154 -2.11 -1.57 8.64
CA TYR A 154 -2.51 -0.24 8.18
C TYR A 154 -1.60 0.86 8.71
N ALA A 155 -1.09 0.75 9.95
CA ALA A 155 -0.10 1.70 10.44
C ALA A 155 1.19 1.68 9.60
N ASN A 156 1.66 0.50 9.19
CA ASN A 156 2.82 0.37 8.31
C ASN A 156 2.51 0.86 6.89
N ALA A 157 1.32 0.57 6.35
CA ALA A 157 0.92 1.08 5.04
C ALA A 157 0.88 2.60 5.01
N VAL A 158 0.26 3.23 6.01
CA VAL A 158 0.20 4.69 6.17
C VAL A 158 1.60 5.27 6.39
N ARG A 159 2.49 4.57 7.12
CA ARG A 159 3.88 5.00 7.30
C ARG A 159 4.64 5.10 5.98
N GLU A 160 4.52 4.08 5.13
CA GLU A 160 5.18 4.06 3.82
C GLU A 160 4.53 5.08 2.87
N TYR A 161 3.20 5.20 2.86
CA TYR A 161 2.50 6.22 2.10
C TYR A 161 2.94 7.65 2.49
N ARG A 162 3.04 7.92 3.79
CA ARG A 162 3.50 9.20 4.32
C ARG A 162 4.96 9.51 3.96
N ARG A 163 5.81 8.48 3.84
CA ARG A 163 7.17 8.66 3.34
C ARG A 163 7.16 9.18 1.91
N ASP A 164 6.33 8.59 1.05
CA ASP A 164 6.18 9.04 -0.33
C ASP A 164 5.51 10.41 -0.44
N ILE A 165 4.52 10.73 0.41
CA ILE A 165 3.98 12.10 0.50
C ILE A 165 5.09 13.10 0.79
N ARG A 166 5.96 12.81 1.77
CA ARG A 166 7.08 13.71 2.11
C ARG A 166 8.02 13.91 0.93
N THR A 167 8.39 12.83 0.24
CA THR A 167 9.22 12.92 -0.98
C THR A 167 8.51 13.71 -2.08
N TRP A 168 7.21 13.53 -2.27
CA TRP A 168 6.41 14.27 -3.24
C TRP A 168 6.34 15.77 -2.93
N LEU A 169 6.35 16.16 -1.65
CA LEU A 169 6.31 17.56 -1.21
C LEU A 169 7.67 18.28 -1.23
N GLU A 170 8.80 17.60 -1.42
CA GLU A 170 10.14 18.22 -1.37
C GLU A 170 10.31 19.41 -2.33
N GLU A 171 9.58 19.42 -3.45
CA GLU A 171 9.64 20.46 -4.48
C GLU A 171 8.37 21.32 -4.55
N ARG A 172 7.54 21.28 -3.50
CA ARG A 172 6.25 21.96 -3.43
C ARG A 172 6.18 22.87 -2.21
N ASP A 173 5.56 24.03 -2.37
CA ASP A 173 5.25 24.90 -1.25
C ASP A 173 4.20 24.22 -0.36
N THR A 174 4.50 24.10 0.93
CA THR A 174 3.60 23.47 1.91
C THR A 174 3.30 24.47 3.03
N THR A 175 2.02 24.66 3.31
CA THR A 175 1.53 25.52 4.39
C THR A 175 1.89 24.95 5.76
N ALA A 176 1.78 25.77 6.81
CA ALA A 176 1.97 25.30 8.19
C ALA A 176 0.91 24.26 8.59
N SER A 177 -0.32 24.43 8.09
CA SER A 177 -1.46 23.55 8.35
C SER A 177 -1.22 22.13 7.84
N GLU A 178 -0.77 22.01 6.58
CA GLU A 178 -0.44 20.74 5.94
C GLU A 178 0.74 20.02 6.61
N ARG A 179 1.78 20.77 6.98
CA ARG A 179 2.94 20.22 7.72
C ARG A 179 2.50 19.67 9.08
N SER A 180 1.67 20.42 9.82
CA SER A 180 1.13 19.99 11.10
C SER A 180 0.30 18.71 10.96
N ALA A 181 -0.60 18.63 9.98
CA ALA A 181 -1.42 17.44 9.76
C ALA A 181 -0.56 16.20 9.43
N LEU A 182 0.52 16.36 8.64
CA LEU A 182 1.47 15.28 8.38
C LEU A 182 2.28 14.87 9.61
N GLU A 183 2.61 15.80 10.50
CA GLU A 183 3.26 15.49 11.78
C GLU A 183 2.32 14.69 12.67
N THR A 184 1.10 15.17 12.90
CA THR A 184 0.05 14.48 13.68
C THR A 184 -0.21 13.08 13.14
N LEU A 185 -0.37 12.90 11.83
CA LEU A 185 -0.52 11.57 11.21
C LEU A 185 0.64 10.63 11.59
N GLY A 186 1.87 11.14 11.60
CA GLY A 186 3.05 10.36 11.99
C GLY A 186 3.06 9.96 13.47
N GLU A 187 2.51 10.81 14.34
CA GLU A 187 2.35 10.51 15.76
C GLU A 187 1.33 9.40 16.00
N HIS A 188 0.17 9.44 15.32
CA HIS A 188 -0.83 8.36 15.37
C HIS A 188 -0.22 7.03 14.90
N VAL A 189 0.46 7.02 13.75
CA VAL A 189 1.17 5.83 13.25
C VAL A 189 2.17 5.29 14.27
N THR A 190 2.95 6.18 14.89
CA THR A 190 3.93 5.79 15.91
C THR A 190 3.26 5.16 17.12
N ARG A 191 2.16 5.75 17.59
CA ARG A 191 1.41 5.25 18.74
C ARG A 191 0.79 3.88 18.50
N ILE A 192 0.17 3.64 17.35
CA ILE A 192 -0.40 2.32 17.00
C ILE A 192 0.69 1.26 16.96
N ARG A 193 1.86 1.59 16.38
CA ARG A 193 3.01 0.67 16.36
C ARG A 193 3.57 0.40 17.76
N MET A 194 3.51 1.36 18.68
CA MET A 194 3.88 1.15 20.09
C MET A 194 2.89 0.26 20.84
N LEU A 195 1.64 0.20 20.40
CA LEU A 195 0.62 -0.73 20.88
C LEU A 195 0.70 -2.10 20.17
N ASP A 196 1.74 -2.36 19.37
CA ASP A 196 1.84 -3.55 18.51
C ASP A 196 0.60 -3.78 17.63
N GLY A 197 -0.06 -2.68 17.23
CA GLY A 197 -1.29 -2.71 16.45
C GLY A 197 -2.54 -3.11 17.24
N ASP A 198 -2.45 -3.29 18.55
CA ASP A 198 -3.56 -3.67 19.41
C ASP A 198 -4.53 -2.50 19.61
N ILE A 199 -5.35 -2.28 18.59
CA ILE A 199 -6.37 -1.23 18.52
C ILE A 199 -7.62 -1.81 17.87
N ASP A 200 -8.76 -1.16 18.12
CA ASP A 200 -10.00 -1.49 17.43
C ASP A 200 -9.84 -1.37 15.89
N PRO A 201 -10.26 -2.37 15.09
CA PRO A 201 -10.15 -2.32 13.63
C PRO A 201 -10.80 -1.09 12.97
N GLN A 202 -11.87 -0.55 13.55
CA GLN A 202 -12.49 0.70 13.10
C GLN A 202 -11.56 1.89 13.25
N THR A 203 -10.73 1.92 14.30
CA THR A 203 -9.71 2.95 14.49
C THR A 203 -8.62 2.86 13.42
N ALA A 204 -8.24 1.64 13.01
CA ALA A 204 -7.32 1.44 11.89
C ALA A 204 -7.90 1.96 10.57
N GLU A 205 -9.19 1.72 10.28
CA GLU A 205 -9.86 2.30 9.10
C GLU A 205 -9.93 3.82 9.15
N ARG A 206 -10.27 4.41 10.31
CA ARG A 206 -10.31 5.87 10.46
C ARG A 206 -8.96 6.52 10.20
N LEU A 207 -7.85 5.86 10.54
CA LEU A 207 -6.51 6.32 10.17
C LEU A 207 -6.32 6.35 8.65
N VAL A 208 -6.77 5.31 7.94
CA VAL A 208 -6.71 5.25 6.48
C VAL A 208 -7.56 6.35 5.85
N GLU A 209 -8.79 6.56 6.34
CA GLU A 209 -9.69 7.63 5.88
C GLU A 209 -9.07 9.02 6.07
N ALA A 210 -8.51 9.29 7.27
CA ALA A 210 -7.81 10.55 7.55
C ALA A 210 -6.59 10.74 6.63
N THR A 211 -5.86 9.67 6.36
CA THR A 211 -4.70 9.67 5.45
C THR A 211 -5.10 9.99 4.01
N ARG A 212 -6.19 9.38 3.51
CA ARG A 212 -6.72 9.64 2.16
C ARG A 212 -7.24 11.08 2.03
N ALA A 213 -7.97 11.56 3.04
CA ALA A 213 -8.43 12.95 3.10
C ALA A 213 -7.24 13.93 3.09
N LEU A 214 -6.18 13.64 3.86
CA LEU A 214 -4.97 14.47 3.88
C LEU A 214 -4.29 14.51 2.51
N ALA A 215 -4.16 13.36 1.83
CA ALA A 215 -3.59 13.32 0.49
C ALA A 215 -4.40 14.14 -0.52
N ASN A 216 -5.73 14.10 -0.46
CA ASN A 216 -6.58 14.96 -1.29
C ASN A 216 -6.39 16.44 -0.95
N GLY A 217 -6.28 16.77 0.34
CA GLY A 217 -5.95 18.11 0.81
C GLY A 217 -4.65 18.64 0.22
N LEU A 218 -3.59 17.82 0.27
CA LEU A 218 -2.27 18.15 -0.29
C LEU A 218 -2.27 18.26 -1.83
N ARG A 219 -3.26 17.69 -2.51
CA ARG A 219 -3.48 17.88 -3.96
C ARG A 219 -4.32 19.13 -4.28
N GLY A 220 -4.73 19.90 -3.28
CA GLY A 220 -5.43 21.19 -3.43
C GLY A 220 -6.90 21.20 -3.02
N ASP A 221 -7.43 20.12 -2.42
CA ASP A 221 -8.80 20.10 -1.88
C ASP A 221 -8.82 20.63 -0.44
N GLU A 222 -9.02 21.94 -0.29
CA GLU A 222 -9.03 22.60 1.04
C GLU A 222 -10.06 21.99 2.00
N LEU A 223 -11.23 21.56 1.50
CA LEU A 223 -12.24 20.91 2.34
C LEU A 223 -11.74 19.56 2.85
N ALA A 224 -11.11 18.76 1.98
CA ALA A 224 -10.52 17.49 2.38
C ALA A 224 -9.40 17.68 3.43
N LEU A 225 -8.61 18.77 3.34
CA LEU A 225 -7.61 19.09 4.35
C LEU A 225 -8.25 19.34 5.72
N THR A 226 -9.29 20.18 5.80
CA THR A 226 -10.00 20.43 7.07
C THR A 226 -10.58 19.14 7.63
N GLN A 227 -11.24 18.33 6.81
CA GLN A 227 -11.78 17.06 7.28
C GLN A 227 -10.67 16.08 7.74
N ALA A 228 -9.49 16.11 7.11
CA ALA A 228 -8.37 15.29 7.55
C ALA A 228 -7.89 15.70 8.94
N GLN A 229 -7.81 17.01 9.21
CA GLN A 229 -7.43 17.54 10.52
C GLN A 229 -8.45 17.15 11.59
N ASP A 230 -9.74 17.37 11.33
CA ASP A 230 -10.81 16.98 12.25
C ASP A 230 -10.77 15.47 12.57
N ARG A 231 -10.54 14.63 11.54
CA ARG A 231 -10.42 13.17 11.73
C ARG A 231 -9.19 12.80 12.55
N LEU A 232 -8.03 13.42 12.29
CA LEU A 232 -6.81 13.17 13.05
C LEU A 232 -6.97 13.59 14.51
N GLU A 233 -7.56 14.75 14.78
CA GLU A 233 -7.83 15.22 16.14
C GLU A 233 -8.80 14.29 16.89
N ALA A 234 -9.78 13.71 16.19
CA ALA A 234 -10.75 12.78 16.75
C ALA A 234 -10.24 11.32 16.89
N LEU A 235 -9.03 11.00 16.41
CA LEU A 235 -8.46 9.65 16.53
C LEU A 235 -8.02 9.38 17.97
N GLU A 236 -8.91 8.77 18.73
CA GLU A 236 -8.63 8.20 20.04
C GLU A 236 -8.25 6.72 19.92
N PHE A 237 -7.24 6.31 20.69
CA PHE A 237 -6.85 4.91 20.80
C PHE A 237 -7.31 4.41 22.16
N THR A 238 -8.41 3.67 22.18
CA THR A 238 -8.78 2.84 23.32
C THR A 238 -8.02 1.52 23.17
N GLY A 239 -7.15 1.24 24.14
CA GLY A 239 -6.56 -0.09 24.34
C GLY A 239 -7.41 -0.94 25.27
#